data_AF-A0A7Y5JVI9-F1
#
_entry.id   AF-A0A7Y5JVI9-F1
#
_cell.length_a   1.000
_cell.length_b   1.000
_cell.length_c   1.000
_cell.angle_alpha   90.00
_cell.angle_beta   90.00
_cell.angle_gamma   90.00
#
_symmetry.space_group_name_H-M   'P 1'
#
loop_
_entity.id
_entity.type
_entity.pdbx_description
1 polymer ?
#
loop_
_entity_poly.entity_id
_entity_poly.type
_entity_poly.pdbx_seq_one_letter_code
_entity_poly.pdbx_strand_id
1 'polypeptide(L)'
;MNVAASRTAPVRATHLVRVPVTTVWSTPQSPRPVDAAMVADEPDAVAWLAALDADAAADGVVDDGTRAGRLGLHGLVETQLVEGEPVIVTEFDADGGWAHV
;
A
#
# COMPACT_ATOMS: atom_id res chain seq x y z
N MET A 1 -22.11 -39.46 -8.19
CA MET A 1 -21.17 -38.47 -7.62
C MET A 1 -20.01 -38.32 -8.59
N ASN A 2 -19.83 -37.15 -9.21
CA ASN A 2 -18.59 -36.82 -9.89
C ASN A 2 -18.44 -35.29 -9.86
N VAL A 3 -17.67 -34.79 -8.90
CA VAL A 3 -17.31 -33.37 -8.84
C VAL A 3 -16.08 -33.23 -9.71
N ALA A 4 -16.25 -32.66 -10.90
CA ALA A 4 -15.12 -32.28 -11.73
C ALA A 4 -14.31 -31.22 -10.98
N ALA A 5 -13.04 -31.52 -10.71
CA ALA A 5 -12.12 -30.53 -10.15
C ALA A 5 -11.94 -29.41 -11.18
N SER A 6 -12.45 -28.22 -10.86
CA SER A 6 -12.15 -27.00 -11.61
C SER A 6 -10.64 -26.76 -11.57
N ARG A 7 -9.95 -26.96 -12.70
CA ARG A 7 -8.57 -26.51 -12.88
C ARG A 7 -8.59 -25.00 -13.06
N THR A 8 -8.33 -24.25 -12.00
CA THR A 8 -7.99 -22.82 -12.10
C THR A 8 -6.75 -22.70 -12.99
N ALA A 9 -6.86 -21.96 -14.10
CA ALA A 9 -5.69 -21.66 -14.92
C ALA A 9 -4.70 -20.81 -14.10
N PRO A 10 -3.38 -21.01 -14.26
CA PRO A 10 -2.41 -20.20 -13.55
C PRO A 10 -2.56 -18.74 -14.00
N VAL A 11 -2.90 -17.88 -13.06
CA VAL A 11 -2.89 -16.44 -13.26
C VAL A 11 -1.43 -16.02 -13.44
N ARG A 12 -1.11 -15.38 -14.57
CA ARG A 12 0.26 -14.96 -14.88
C ARG A 12 0.46 -13.53 -14.38
N ALA A 13 1.42 -13.37 -13.48
CA ALA A 13 1.87 -12.05 -13.08
C ALA A 13 2.39 -11.26 -14.28
N THR A 14 2.18 -9.95 -14.24
CA THR A 14 2.66 -9.02 -15.26
C THR A 14 3.90 -8.27 -14.77
N HIS A 15 4.09 -8.15 -13.45
CA HIS A 15 5.18 -7.41 -12.82
C HIS A 15 5.74 -8.12 -11.58
N LEU A 16 6.90 -7.66 -11.13
CA LEU A 16 7.52 -8.04 -9.86
C LEU A 16 7.75 -6.77 -9.03
N VAL A 17 7.52 -6.85 -7.73
CA VAL A 17 7.89 -5.79 -6.79
C VAL A 17 9.42 -5.68 -6.69
N ARG A 18 9.95 -4.45 -6.71
CA ARG A 18 11.41 -4.18 -6.78
C ARG A 18 11.99 -3.53 -5.52
N VAL A 19 11.16 -3.24 -4.53
CA VAL A 19 11.55 -2.61 -3.27
C VAL A 19 11.38 -3.60 -2.12
N PRO A 20 12.15 -3.52 -1.03
CA PRO A 20 12.08 -4.47 0.07
C PRO A 20 10.66 -4.71 0.60
N VAL A 21 9.88 -3.63 0.72
CA VAL A 21 8.45 -3.65 1.03
C VAL A 21 7.78 -2.42 0.42
N THR A 22 6.55 -2.58 -0.09
CA THR A 22 5.68 -1.48 -0.49
C THR A 22 4.27 -1.67 0.06
N THR A 23 3.55 -0.57 0.25
CA THR A 23 2.18 -0.57 0.76
C THR A 23 1.20 -0.45 -0.40
N VAL A 24 0.19 -1.33 -0.44
CA VAL A 24 -0.96 -1.18 -1.33
C VAL A 24 -1.96 -0.27 -0.64
N TRP A 25 -2.18 0.89 -1.24
CA TRP A 25 -3.10 1.92 -0.76
C TRP A 25 -4.49 1.69 -1.35
N SER A 26 -5.54 2.04 -0.61
CA SER A 26 -6.93 1.87 -1.05
C SER A 26 -7.26 2.71 -2.28
N THR A 27 -6.61 3.88 -2.42
CA THR A 27 -6.64 4.74 -3.60
C THR A 27 -5.29 5.47 -3.75
N PRO A 28 -4.96 5.98 -4.96
CA PRO A 28 -3.78 6.84 -5.16
C PRO A 28 -3.76 8.12 -4.30
N GLN A 29 -4.93 8.57 -3.80
CA GLN A 29 -5.07 9.75 -2.95
C GLN A 29 -5.07 9.42 -1.45
N SER A 30 -5.01 8.14 -1.09
CA SER A 30 -5.01 7.70 0.32
C SER A 30 -3.73 8.07 1.11
N PRO A 31 -2.52 8.09 0.53
CA PRO A 31 -1.34 8.54 1.28
C PRO A 31 -1.46 9.98 1.74
N ARG A 32 -1.04 10.23 2.99
CA ARG A 32 -1.02 11.56 3.63
C ARG A 32 0.41 12.10 3.65
N PRO A 33 0.62 13.37 4.04
CA PRO A 33 1.97 13.93 4.16
C PRO A 33 2.92 13.14 5.07
N VAL A 34 2.42 12.57 6.18
CA VAL A 34 3.21 11.72 7.10
C VAL A 34 3.68 10.41 6.45
N ASP A 35 3.03 9.99 5.36
CA ASP A 35 3.29 8.74 4.66
C ASP A 35 4.35 8.86 3.55
N ALA A 36 4.90 10.07 3.33
CA ALA A 36 5.80 10.36 2.21
C ALA A 36 7.03 9.43 2.10
N ALA A 37 7.61 9.03 3.23
CA ALA A 37 8.75 8.11 3.25
C ALA A 37 8.40 6.73 2.67
N MET A 38 7.14 6.31 2.75
CA MET A 38 6.67 5.01 2.24
C MET A 38 6.25 5.06 0.77
N VAL A 39 5.94 6.25 0.24
CA VAL A 39 5.53 6.48 -1.16
C VAL A 39 6.73 6.78 -2.07
N ALA A 40 7.89 7.09 -1.52
CA ALA A 40 9.10 7.37 -2.29
C ALA A 40 9.52 6.17 -3.18
N ASP A 41 10.25 6.47 -4.26
CA ASP A 41 10.81 5.44 -5.18
C ASP A 41 11.62 4.37 -4.43
N GLU A 42 12.30 4.76 -3.35
CA GLU A 42 12.93 3.88 -2.37
C GLU A 42 12.21 4.02 -1.02
N PRO A 43 11.21 3.17 -0.71
CA PRO A 43 10.45 3.28 0.52
C PRO A 43 11.29 3.07 1.78
N ASP A 44 11.18 3.99 2.73
CA ASP A 44 11.78 3.89 4.07
C ASP A 44 10.70 3.62 5.13
N ALA A 45 10.45 2.33 5.36
CA ALA A 45 9.48 1.89 6.36
C ALA A 45 9.88 2.28 7.80
N VAL A 46 11.17 2.43 8.09
CA VAL A 46 11.64 2.78 9.44
C VAL A 46 11.35 4.25 9.72
N ALA A 47 11.70 5.13 8.78
CA ALA A 47 11.38 6.55 8.87
C ALA A 47 9.86 6.78 8.90
N TRP A 48 9.09 6.05 8.08
CA TRP A 48 7.64 6.14 8.07
C TRP A 48 7.01 5.77 9.43
N LEU A 49 7.41 4.62 10.01
CA LEU A 49 6.90 4.21 11.33
C LEU A 49 7.28 5.20 12.43
N ALA A 50 8.51 5.73 12.40
CA ALA A 50 8.94 6.76 13.34
C ALA A 50 8.11 8.06 13.21
N ALA A 51 7.78 8.45 11.98
CA ALA A 51 6.92 9.60 11.72
C ALA A 51 5.48 9.38 12.22
N LEU A 52 4.92 8.19 11.98
CA LEU A 52 3.59 7.82 12.50
C LEU A 52 3.55 7.78 14.03
N ASP A 53 4.63 7.32 14.68
CA ASP A 53 4.71 7.29 16.15
C ASP A 53 4.83 8.71 16.72
N ALA A 54 5.56 9.61 16.05
CA ALA A 54 5.64 11.03 16.41
C ALA A 54 4.31 11.75 16.21
N ASP A 55 3.61 11.47 15.10
CA ASP A 55 2.28 12.02 14.79
C ASP A 55 1.24 11.57 15.83
N ALA A 56 1.27 10.31 16.26
CA ALA A 56 0.40 9.80 17.32
C ALA A 56 0.56 10.54 18.66
N ALA A 57 1.80 10.92 19.02
CA ALA A 57 2.11 11.60 20.27
C ALA A 57 1.60 13.05 20.33
N ALA A 58 1.17 13.63 19.20
CA ALA A 58 0.62 14.97 19.14
C ALA A 58 -0.85 15.07 19.62
N ASP A 59 -1.47 13.96 20.06
CA ASP A 59 -2.82 13.87 20.68
C ASP A 59 -3.98 14.44 19.83
N GLY A 60 -3.76 14.60 18.51
CA GLY A 60 -4.70 15.26 17.61
C GLY A 60 -5.59 14.28 16.84
N VAL A 61 -6.90 14.42 17.00
CA VAL A 61 -7.75 14.35 15.81
C VAL A 61 -7.19 15.40 14.86
N VAL A 62 -6.73 15.01 13.67
CA VAL A 62 -6.32 16.01 12.68
C VAL A 62 -7.56 16.78 12.22
N ASP A 63 -7.41 18.03 11.79
CA ASP A 63 -8.51 18.97 11.54
C ASP A 63 -9.59 18.45 10.54
N ASP A 64 -9.30 17.39 9.78
CA ASP A 64 -10.22 16.72 8.86
C ASP A 64 -11.07 15.58 9.48
N GLY A 65 -10.92 15.33 10.79
CA GLY A 65 -11.65 14.29 11.52
C GLY A 65 -11.02 12.89 11.44
N THR A 66 -9.85 12.74 10.80
CA THR A 66 -9.10 11.48 10.81
C THR A 66 -8.23 11.34 12.07
N ARG A 67 -7.79 10.10 12.37
CA ARG A 67 -6.93 9.82 13.52
C ARG A 67 -5.47 10.03 13.14
N ALA A 68 -4.68 10.56 14.07
CA ALA A 68 -3.23 10.65 13.91
C ALA A 68 -2.53 9.27 14.00
N GLY A 69 -1.30 9.26 13.52
CA GLY A 69 -0.36 8.14 13.56
C GLY A 69 -0.90 6.89 12.90
N ARG A 70 -0.60 5.73 13.49
CA ARG A 70 -0.95 4.42 12.93
C ARG A 70 -2.46 4.17 12.85
N LEU A 71 -3.24 4.73 13.77
CA LEU A 71 -4.71 4.60 13.73
C LEU A 71 -5.32 5.30 12.52
N GLY A 72 -4.64 6.32 12.00
CA GLY A 72 -5.02 7.02 10.77
C GLY A 72 -4.89 6.19 9.50
N LEU A 73 -4.21 5.03 9.54
CA LEU A 73 -4.08 4.15 8.37
C LEU A 73 -5.35 3.33 8.09
N HIS A 74 -6.30 3.29 9.04
CA HIS A 74 -7.52 2.53 8.87
C HIS A 74 -8.33 3.03 7.66
N GLY A 75 -8.53 2.15 6.67
CA GLY A 75 -9.22 2.46 5.42
C GLY A 75 -8.34 3.12 4.35
N LEU A 76 -7.06 3.41 4.65
CA LEU A 76 -6.10 3.97 3.69
C LEU A 76 -5.18 2.89 3.08
N VAL A 77 -4.93 1.81 3.83
CA VAL A 77 -4.02 0.73 3.46
C VAL A 77 -4.78 -0.59 3.37
N GLU A 78 -4.51 -1.35 2.30
CA GLU A 78 -5.12 -2.67 2.05
C GLU A 78 -4.19 -3.81 2.49
N THR A 79 -2.94 -3.77 2.05
CA THR A 79 -1.93 -4.80 2.34
C THR A 79 -0.52 -4.25 2.11
N GLN A 80 0.49 -5.10 2.29
CA GLN A 80 1.85 -4.86 1.87
C GLN A 80 2.29 -5.95 0.89
N LEU A 81 3.25 -5.61 0.03
CA LEU A 81 3.91 -6.53 -0.89
C LEU A 81 5.41 -6.48 -0.63
N VAL A 82 6.10 -7.58 -0.89
CA VAL A 82 7.55 -7.71 -0.64
C VAL A 82 8.35 -7.85 -1.92
N GLU A 83 9.66 -7.58 -1.84
CA GLU A 83 10.57 -7.71 -2.97
C GLU A 83 10.43 -9.07 -3.68
N GLY A 84 10.37 -9.03 -5.01
CA GLY A 84 10.23 -10.22 -5.86
C GLY A 84 8.83 -10.81 -5.89
N GLU A 85 7.87 -10.28 -5.13
CA GLU A 85 6.50 -10.75 -5.15
C GLU A 85 5.87 -10.50 -6.53
N PRO A 86 5.29 -11.55 -7.16
CA PRO A 86 4.66 -11.43 -8.46
C PRO A 86 3.26 -10.83 -8.36
N VAL A 87 3.00 -9.75 -9.12
CA VAL A 87 1.72 -9.03 -9.12
C VAL A 87 1.13 -8.89 -10.52
N ILE A 88 -0.17 -8.63 -10.57
CA ILE A 88 -0.89 -8.34 -11.81
C ILE A 88 -1.26 -6.87 -11.79
N VAL A 89 -0.50 -6.06 -12.52
CA VAL A 89 -0.96 -4.70 -12.78
C VAL A 89 -2.10 -4.73 -13.79
N THR A 90 -3.25 -4.20 -13.42
CA THR A 90 -4.46 -4.11 -14.27
C THR A 90 -4.62 -2.75 -14.93
N GLU A 91 -4.13 -1.69 -14.27
CA GLU A 91 -4.23 -0.30 -14.72
C GLU A 91 -3.07 0.53 -14.16
N PHE A 92 -2.70 1.58 -14.90
CA PHE A 92 -1.84 2.65 -14.42
C PHE A 92 -2.63 3.95 -14.44
N ASP A 93 -2.34 4.88 -13.54
CA ASP A 93 -2.88 6.23 -13.62
C ASP A 93 -2.29 7.00 -14.83
N ALA A 94 -2.82 8.19 -15.09
CA ALA A 94 -2.48 8.96 -16.28
C ALA A 94 -0.99 9.35 -16.36
N ASP A 95 -0.37 9.58 -15.20
CA ASP A 95 1.03 10.02 -15.09
C ASP A 95 1.99 8.82 -14.88
N GLY A 96 1.46 7.61 -14.71
CA GLY A 96 2.22 6.38 -14.46
C GLY A 96 2.83 6.31 -13.05
N GLY A 97 2.40 7.18 -12.13
CA GLY A 97 2.87 7.21 -10.74
C GLY A 97 2.22 6.15 -9.86
N TRP A 98 1.04 5.66 -10.26
CA TRP A 98 0.30 4.63 -9.53
C TRP A 98 -0.13 3.47 -10.45
N ALA A 99 -0.11 2.27 -9.88
CA ALA A 99 -0.60 1.05 -10.51
C ALA A 99 -1.67 0.40 -9.62
N HIS A 100 -2.73 -0.11 -10.24
CA HIS A 100 -3.68 -1.00 -9.58
C HIS A 100 -3.16 -2.44 -9.68
N VAL A 101 -3.08 -3.14 -8.55
CA VAL A 101 -2.54 -4.51 -8.43
C VAL A 101 -3.51 -5.49 -7.78
#